data_AF-A0A9D4LL82-F1
#
_entry.id   AF-A0A9D4LL82-F1
#
_cell.length_a   1.000
_cell.length_b   1.000
_cell.length_c   1.000
_cell.angle_alpha   90.00
_cell.angle_beta   90.00
_cell.angle_gamma   90.00
#
_symmetry.space_group_name_H-M   'P 1'
#
loop_
_entity.id
_entity.type
_entity.pdbx_description
1 polymer ?
#
loop_
_entity_poly.entity_id
_entity_poly.type
_entity_poly.pdbx_seq_one_letter_code
_entity_poly.pdbx_strand_id
1 'polypeptide(L)'
;MSESDPIGDEGRWSEIVARNISNEVQITGYTGDGDSRSHARVSKASEHTILHFKDIRHLGNSLKRAVYAANFSSNMFKGSSNANLKNRFALSIKQRCIAELKMAHKFYNGDLNKIKQSMPKVADAIVACFGGYCGEPCKASSLVCCGNYRQAKNYMPLTVKLRMTEGDKVLLLKCMDIMLSPIALDKTKLLTSTQKCEAVNRSYQAVNPKMITNPRNFAGRIHGQVFKLNNGYAVSVLIKTKSLGATLTKGSSVIRQIRKTDAISKKPNNDVIQKRKITRYAARQRRYHLHERLHYNKGLTDTLHGMKGVGQLQDHNYV
;
A
#
# COMPACT_ATOMS: atom_id res chain seq x y z
N MET A 1 -19.05 10.01 28.32
CA MET A 1 -19.45 10.40 26.95
C MET A 1 -20.83 11.00 27.06
N SER A 2 -21.03 12.22 26.60
CA SER A 2 -22.38 12.79 26.50
C SER A 2 -22.99 12.38 25.17
N GLU A 3 -24.31 12.22 25.12
CA GLU A 3 -25.05 11.92 23.88
C GLU A 3 -24.89 13.00 22.79
N SER A 4 -24.35 14.18 23.16
CA SER A 4 -24.10 15.33 22.28
C SER A 4 -22.78 15.27 21.51
N ASP A 5 -21.95 14.24 21.71
CA ASP A 5 -20.63 14.20 21.08
C ASP A 5 -20.74 13.88 19.58
N PRO A 6 -20.19 14.72 18.67
CA PRO A 6 -20.32 14.51 17.23
C PRO A 6 -19.60 13.23 16.80
N ILE A 7 -20.35 12.34 16.14
CA ILE A 7 -19.80 11.14 15.51
C ILE A 7 -18.84 11.58 14.40
N GLY A 8 -17.56 11.28 14.56
CA GLY A 8 -16.52 11.59 13.57
C GLY A 8 -15.47 12.63 13.97
N ASP A 9 -15.49 13.18 15.19
CA ASP A 9 -14.34 13.98 15.68
C ASP A 9 -13.16 13.07 16.07
N GLU A 10 -12.41 12.61 15.07
CA GLU A 10 -11.22 11.75 15.22
C GLU A 10 -10.18 12.35 16.18
N GLY A 11 -10.09 13.68 16.23
CA GLY A 11 -9.18 14.38 17.14
C GLY A 11 -9.58 14.20 18.59
N ARG A 12 -10.86 14.34 18.92
CA ARG A 12 -11.38 14.09 20.29
C ARG A 12 -11.19 12.64 20.71
N TRP A 13 -11.47 11.71 19.81
CA TRP A 13 -11.28 10.29 20.10
C TRP A 13 -9.82 9.95 20.39
N SER A 14 -8.91 10.52 19.61
CA SER A 14 -7.47 10.36 19.81
C SER A 14 -7.02 10.94 21.16
N GLU A 15 -7.58 12.08 21.58
CA GLU A 15 -7.33 12.71 22.89
C GLU A 15 -7.78 11.83 24.06
N ILE A 16 -9.00 11.30 24.00
CA ILE A 16 -9.56 10.42 25.04
C ILE A 16 -8.72 9.17 25.18
N VAL A 17 -8.37 8.53 24.06
CA VAL A 17 -7.52 7.34 24.06
C VAL A 17 -6.15 7.66 24.65
N ALA A 18 -5.55 8.80 24.28
CA ALA A 18 -4.25 9.21 24.80
C ALA A 18 -4.26 9.37 26.33
N ARG A 19 -5.29 10.02 26.90
CA ARG A 19 -5.45 10.16 28.36
C ARG A 19 -5.67 8.83 29.07
N ASN A 20 -6.42 7.93 28.45
CA ASN A 20 -6.71 6.63 29.06
C ASN A 20 -5.45 5.76 29.14
N ILE A 21 -4.61 5.79 28.11
CA ILE A 21 -3.40 4.97 28.07
C ILE A 21 -2.20 5.64 28.74
N SER A 22 -2.21 6.96 28.93
CA SER A 22 -1.09 7.69 29.56
C SER A 22 -0.84 7.25 31.00
N ASN A 23 -1.86 6.70 31.67
CA ASN A 23 -1.73 6.14 33.02
C ASN A 23 -0.88 4.86 33.06
N GLU A 24 -0.71 4.17 31.93
CA GLU A 24 0.00 2.89 31.85
C GLU A 24 1.23 2.94 30.95
N VAL A 25 1.23 3.80 29.93
CA VAL A 25 2.27 3.85 28.89
C VAL A 25 2.55 5.28 28.44
N GLN A 26 3.83 5.63 28.36
CA GLN A 26 4.25 6.91 27.80
C GLN A 26 4.18 6.89 26.25
N ILE A 27 3.40 7.82 25.69
CA ILE A 27 3.23 7.95 24.23
C ILE A 27 4.38 8.76 23.63
N THR A 28 5.37 8.13 23.02
CA THR A 28 6.52 8.86 22.43
C THR A 28 6.28 9.37 21.01
N GLY A 29 5.33 8.78 20.29
CA GLY A 29 5.04 9.19 18.92
C GLY A 29 3.71 8.69 18.38
N TYR A 30 3.19 9.41 17.40
CA TYR A 30 1.89 9.18 16.78
C TYR A 30 2.06 9.08 15.26
N THR A 31 1.52 8.03 14.64
CA THR A 31 1.54 7.86 13.18
C THR A 31 0.15 8.06 12.61
N GLY A 32 -0.02 9.08 11.76
CA GLY A 32 -1.28 9.40 11.09
C GLY A 32 -1.20 9.33 9.56
N ASP A 33 -2.36 9.41 8.90
CA ASP A 33 -2.48 9.48 7.44
C ASP A 33 -2.29 10.91 6.87
N GLY A 34 -2.33 11.92 7.74
CA GLY A 34 -2.24 13.33 7.38
C GLY A 34 -3.13 14.26 8.20
N ASP A 35 -4.06 13.76 9.01
CA ASP A 35 -4.87 14.61 9.88
C ASP A 35 -4.04 15.21 11.04
N SER A 36 -3.65 16.47 10.89
CA SER A 36 -2.90 17.22 11.90
C SER A 36 -3.72 17.50 13.15
N ARG A 37 -5.06 17.45 13.09
CA ARG A 37 -5.92 17.71 14.26
C ARG A 37 -5.79 16.60 15.28
N SER A 38 -5.75 15.35 14.82
CA SER A 38 -5.57 14.18 15.69
C SER A 38 -4.24 14.19 16.43
N HIS A 39 -3.12 14.47 15.74
CA HIS A 39 -1.82 14.64 16.40
C HIS A 39 -1.81 15.81 17.39
N ALA A 40 -2.38 16.96 17.01
CA ALA A 40 -2.42 18.14 17.87
C ALA A 40 -3.18 17.89 19.17
N ARG A 41 -4.31 17.18 19.13
CA ARG A 41 -5.08 16.86 20.34
C ARG A 41 -4.40 15.80 21.21
N VAL A 42 -3.77 14.79 20.60
CA VAL A 42 -2.95 13.81 21.35
C VAL A 42 -1.79 14.49 22.05
N SER A 43 -1.11 15.42 21.37
CA SER A 43 -0.01 16.19 21.97
C SER A 43 -0.48 17.13 23.08
N LYS A 44 -1.70 17.66 23.03
CA LYS A 44 -2.30 18.46 24.12
C LYS A 44 -2.69 17.61 25.33
N ALA A 45 -3.08 16.36 25.11
CA ALA A 45 -3.44 15.42 26.17
C ALA A 45 -2.23 14.85 26.90
N SER A 46 -1.02 15.04 26.38
CA SER A 46 0.21 14.50 26.95
C SER A 46 1.05 15.63 27.52
N GLU A 47 1.75 15.34 28.62
CA GLU A 47 2.60 16.32 29.31
C GLU A 47 3.93 16.58 28.57
N HIS A 48 4.29 15.69 27.65
CA HIS A 48 5.52 15.76 26.85
C HIS A 48 5.25 15.87 25.35
N THR A 49 6.27 16.33 24.61
CA THR A 49 6.17 16.48 23.15
C THR A 49 6.06 15.13 22.45
N ILE A 50 4.97 14.94 21.70
CA ILE A 50 4.74 13.73 20.92
C ILE A 50 5.26 13.90 19.49
N LEU A 51 6.15 13.00 19.06
CA LEU A 51 6.66 12.99 17.70
C LEU A 51 5.55 12.64 16.69
N HIS A 52 5.43 13.45 15.64
CA HIS A 52 4.48 13.18 14.56
C HIS A 52 5.14 12.43 13.41
N PHE A 53 4.69 11.19 13.19
CA PHE A 53 5.08 10.34 12.08
C PHE A 53 3.99 10.26 11.01
N LYS A 54 4.40 10.00 9.77
CA LYS A 54 3.51 9.81 8.63
C LYS A 54 3.50 8.37 8.17
N ASP A 55 2.32 7.85 7.83
CA ASP A 55 2.22 6.56 7.14
C ASP A 55 2.79 6.65 5.72
N ILE A 56 3.80 5.83 5.45
CA ILE A 56 4.49 5.75 4.17
C ILE A 56 3.54 5.44 3.00
N ARG A 57 2.48 4.64 3.22
CA ARG A 57 1.51 4.35 2.15
C ARG A 57 0.72 5.58 1.75
N HIS A 58 0.27 6.35 2.74
CA HIS A 58 -0.48 7.58 2.53
C HIS A 58 0.40 8.65 1.90
N LEU A 59 1.66 8.73 2.33
CA LEU A 59 2.67 9.57 1.68
C LEU A 59 2.91 9.14 0.22
N GLY A 60 2.97 7.84 -0.04
CA GLY A 60 3.11 7.29 -1.40
C GLY A 60 1.88 7.55 -2.28
N ASN A 61 0.68 7.55 -1.71
CA ASN A 61 -0.53 7.98 -2.42
C ASN A 61 -0.47 9.48 -2.75
N SER A 62 0.05 10.30 -1.83
CA SER A 62 0.26 11.73 -2.07
C SER A 62 1.28 11.98 -3.17
N LEU A 63 2.41 11.27 -3.16
CA LEU A 63 3.40 11.27 -4.25
C LEU A 63 2.75 10.89 -5.59
N LYS A 64 1.97 9.81 -5.64
CA LYS A 64 1.26 9.40 -6.86
C LYS A 64 0.35 10.53 -7.37
N ARG A 65 -0.43 11.16 -6.49
CA ARG A 65 -1.31 12.28 -6.86
C ARG A 65 -0.52 13.47 -7.41
N ALA A 66 0.60 13.83 -6.77
CA ALA A 66 1.46 14.91 -7.23
C ALA A 66 2.04 14.63 -8.62
N VAL A 67 2.61 13.44 -8.85
CA VAL A 67 3.14 13.06 -10.17
C VAL A 67 2.04 13.02 -11.22
N TYR A 68 0.83 12.55 -10.87
CA TYR A 68 -0.30 12.55 -11.80
C TYR A 68 -0.80 13.96 -12.13
N ALA A 69 -0.76 14.89 -11.18
CA ALA A 69 -1.18 16.27 -11.37
C ALA A 69 -0.10 17.15 -12.03
N ALA A 70 1.18 16.76 -11.95
CA ALA A 70 2.30 17.52 -12.48
C ALA A 70 2.17 17.84 -13.98
N ASN A 71 2.46 19.09 -14.36
CA ASN A 71 2.40 19.57 -15.73
C ASN A 71 3.68 19.23 -16.49
N PHE A 72 3.83 17.95 -16.83
CA PHE A 72 4.91 17.49 -17.71
C PHE A 72 4.73 17.99 -19.15
N SER A 73 5.83 18.04 -19.88
CA SER A 73 5.86 18.41 -21.29
C SER A 73 4.94 17.51 -22.13
N SER A 74 4.33 18.09 -23.16
CA SER A 74 3.42 17.37 -24.07
C SER A 74 4.09 16.18 -24.76
N ASN A 75 5.41 16.25 -24.95
CA ASN A 75 6.21 15.20 -25.60
C ASN A 75 6.64 14.07 -24.66
N MET A 76 6.50 14.22 -23.33
CA MET A 76 6.96 13.22 -22.36
C MET A 76 6.24 11.87 -22.53
N PHE A 77 4.93 11.92 -22.75
CA PHE A 77 4.08 10.77 -23.01
C PHE A 77 3.63 10.81 -24.47
N LYS A 78 4.28 10.02 -25.35
CA LYS A 78 3.83 9.85 -26.74
C LYS A 78 2.85 8.67 -26.82
N GLY A 79 1.66 8.89 -27.38
CA GLY A 79 0.66 7.86 -27.66
C GLY A 79 -0.79 8.31 -27.46
N SER A 80 -1.75 7.48 -27.87
CA SER A 80 -3.19 7.79 -27.87
C SER A 80 -3.87 7.80 -26.49
N SER A 81 -3.17 7.41 -25.41
CA SER A 81 -3.74 7.38 -24.05
C SER A 81 -2.81 8.01 -23.01
N ASN A 82 -2.52 9.31 -23.17
CA ASN A 82 -1.63 10.08 -22.30
C ASN A 82 -2.04 10.03 -20.82
N ALA A 83 -3.34 10.10 -20.51
CA ALA A 83 -3.83 10.03 -19.14
C ALA A 83 -3.56 8.67 -18.47
N ASN A 84 -3.74 7.57 -19.20
CA ASN A 84 -3.48 6.22 -18.70
C ASN A 84 -1.98 5.99 -18.49
N LEU A 85 -1.14 6.40 -19.45
CA LEU A 85 0.32 6.34 -19.34
C LEU A 85 0.83 7.17 -18.16
N LYS A 86 0.30 8.39 -17.97
CA LYS A 86 0.64 9.24 -16.82
C LYS A 86 0.26 8.59 -15.49
N ASN A 87 -0.91 7.98 -15.38
CA ASN A 87 -1.33 7.26 -14.17
C ASN A 87 -0.42 6.03 -13.89
N ARG A 88 -0.05 5.27 -14.93
CA ARG A 88 0.89 4.13 -14.83
C ARG A 88 2.29 4.58 -14.41
N PHE A 89 2.75 5.71 -14.95
CA PHE A 89 4.00 6.33 -14.59
C PHE A 89 3.99 6.74 -13.11
N ALA A 90 2.96 7.47 -12.66
CA ALA A 90 2.80 7.85 -11.27
C ALA A 90 2.76 6.65 -10.30
N LEU A 91 2.11 5.54 -10.70
CA LEU A 91 2.12 4.29 -9.93
C LEU A 91 3.52 3.67 -9.84
N SER A 92 4.27 3.70 -10.94
CA SER A 92 5.64 3.15 -10.99
C SER A 92 6.58 3.97 -10.11
N ILE A 93 6.52 5.29 -10.19
CA ILE A 93 7.29 6.20 -9.32
C ILE A 93 6.96 5.97 -7.85
N LYS A 94 5.68 5.92 -7.48
CA LYS A 94 5.25 5.60 -6.12
C LYS A 94 5.86 4.29 -5.62
N GLN A 95 5.67 3.20 -6.38
CA GLN A 95 6.13 1.88 -5.94
C GLN A 95 7.65 1.85 -5.81
N ARG A 96 8.33 2.52 -6.74
CA ARG A 96 9.78 2.61 -6.75
C ARG A 96 10.33 3.34 -5.52
N CYS A 97 9.83 4.54 -5.24
CA CYS A 97 10.27 5.33 -4.08
C CYS A 97 10.04 4.58 -2.75
N ILE A 98 8.88 3.91 -2.60
CA ILE A 98 8.59 3.11 -1.39
C ILE A 98 9.56 1.93 -1.27
N ALA A 99 9.87 1.26 -2.37
CA ALA A 99 10.80 0.12 -2.36
C ALA A 99 12.22 0.57 -1.98
N GLU A 100 12.68 1.69 -2.54
CA GLU A 100 14.00 2.27 -2.27
C GLU A 100 14.11 2.70 -0.81
N LEU A 101 13.10 3.40 -0.28
CA LEU A 101 13.06 3.79 1.12
C LEU A 101 13.15 2.56 2.05
N LYS A 102 12.35 1.52 1.79
CA LYS A 102 12.39 0.29 2.60
C LYS A 102 13.74 -0.42 2.52
N MET A 103 14.33 -0.47 1.33
CA MET A 103 15.65 -1.05 1.15
C MET A 103 16.74 -0.22 1.81
N ALA A 104 16.65 1.11 1.81
CA ALA A 104 17.57 2.01 2.51
C ALA A 104 17.57 1.76 4.02
N HIS A 105 16.38 1.68 4.62
CA HIS A 105 16.27 1.33 6.03
C HIS A 105 16.87 -0.05 6.35
N LYS A 106 16.72 -1.03 5.45
CA LYS A 106 17.34 -2.34 5.62
C LYS A 106 18.87 -2.28 5.45
N PHE A 107 19.36 -1.59 4.43
CA PHE A 107 20.77 -1.55 4.05
C PHE A 107 21.61 -0.75 5.04
N TYR A 108 21.09 0.39 5.51
CA TYR A 108 21.76 1.25 6.49
C TYR A 108 21.35 0.94 7.95
N ASN A 109 20.68 -0.18 8.21
CA ASN A 109 20.20 -0.57 9.55
C ASN A 109 19.41 0.53 10.27
N GLY A 110 18.64 1.32 9.51
CA GLY A 110 17.85 2.45 10.04
C GLY A 110 18.63 3.71 10.38
N ASP A 111 19.93 3.81 10.05
CA ASP A 111 20.72 5.03 10.21
C ASP A 111 20.20 6.15 9.29
N LEU A 112 19.45 7.07 9.90
CA LEU A 112 18.75 8.12 9.18
C LEU A 112 19.69 9.12 8.51
N ASN A 113 20.87 9.36 9.06
CA ASN A 113 21.83 10.31 8.49
C ASN A 113 22.39 9.75 7.17
N LYS A 114 22.77 8.47 7.15
CA LYS A 114 23.19 7.78 5.91
C LYS A 114 22.08 7.71 4.88
N ILE A 115 20.85 7.42 5.32
CA ILE A 115 19.67 7.41 4.44
C ILE A 115 19.50 8.79 3.80
N LYS A 116 19.47 9.88 4.59
CA LYS A 116 19.34 11.26 4.09
C LYS A 116 20.45 11.64 3.09
N GLN A 117 21.69 11.24 3.33
CA GLN A 117 22.81 11.51 2.42
C GLN A 117 22.70 10.73 1.10
N SER A 118 22.15 9.51 1.13
CA SER A 118 22.01 8.64 -0.04
C SER A 118 20.79 8.96 -0.91
N MET A 119 19.67 9.40 -0.32
CA MET A 119 18.39 9.55 -1.02
C MET A 119 18.39 10.53 -2.22
N PRO A 120 19.12 11.66 -2.22
CA PRO A 120 19.23 12.51 -3.40
C PRO A 120 19.79 11.74 -4.62
N LYS A 121 20.87 10.97 -4.42
CA LYS A 121 21.48 10.16 -5.49
C LYS A 121 20.54 9.06 -5.97
N VAL A 122 19.76 8.47 -5.06
CA VAL A 122 18.70 7.50 -5.42
C VAL A 122 17.62 8.18 -6.27
N ALA A 123 17.22 9.40 -5.92
CA ALA A 123 16.21 10.15 -6.68
C ALA A 123 16.69 10.44 -8.10
N ASP A 124 17.94 10.91 -8.25
CA ASP A 124 18.57 11.12 -9.56
C ASP A 124 18.63 9.83 -10.38
N ALA A 125 19.03 8.72 -9.75
CA ALA A 125 19.08 7.41 -10.40
C ALA A 125 17.69 6.96 -10.89
N ILE A 126 16.61 7.20 -10.13
CA ILE A 126 15.24 6.90 -10.54
C ILE A 126 14.88 7.74 -11.77
N VAL A 127 15.15 9.04 -11.77
CA VAL A 127 14.85 9.95 -12.89
C VAL A 127 15.60 9.49 -14.14
N ALA A 128 16.91 9.23 -14.04
CA ALA A 128 17.72 8.72 -15.15
C ALA A 128 17.17 7.40 -15.69
N CYS A 129 16.77 6.49 -14.79
CA CYS A 129 16.22 5.19 -15.14
C CYS A 129 14.93 5.29 -15.96
N PHE A 130 13.99 6.14 -15.54
CA PHE A 130 12.74 6.37 -16.29
C PHE A 130 12.96 7.14 -17.60
N GLY A 131 13.98 8.00 -17.64
CA GLY A 131 14.44 8.69 -18.86
C GLY A 131 15.11 7.77 -19.90
N GLY A 132 15.35 6.49 -19.56
CA GLY A 132 15.95 5.50 -20.47
C GLY A 132 17.42 5.23 -20.22
N TYR A 133 18.03 5.80 -19.17
CA TYR A 133 19.44 5.58 -18.82
C TYR A 133 19.56 4.60 -17.64
N CYS A 134 18.83 3.47 -17.72
CA CYS A 134 19.00 2.38 -16.77
C CYS A 134 20.35 1.70 -17.03
N GLY A 135 21.19 1.58 -16.00
CA GLY A 135 22.56 1.10 -16.11
C GLY A 135 23.39 1.57 -14.92
N GLU A 136 24.53 2.19 -15.20
CA GLU A 136 25.47 2.69 -14.20
C GLU A 136 24.85 3.59 -13.11
N PRO A 137 23.95 4.56 -13.41
CA PRO A 137 23.33 5.37 -12.36
C PRO A 137 22.55 4.53 -11.34
N CYS A 138 21.86 3.50 -11.81
CA CYS A 138 21.15 2.56 -10.95
C CYS A 138 22.12 1.65 -10.20
N LYS A 139 23.14 1.10 -10.85
CA LYS A 139 24.14 0.26 -10.15
C LYS A 139 24.86 1.00 -9.03
N ALA A 140 25.18 2.28 -9.26
CA ALA A 140 25.92 3.10 -8.32
C ALA A 140 25.09 3.56 -7.12
N SER A 141 23.82 3.92 -7.34
CA SER A 141 23.03 4.65 -6.33
C SER A 141 21.71 3.99 -5.95
N SER A 142 21.13 3.12 -6.78
CA SER A 142 19.86 2.47 -6.47
C SER A 142 20.04 1.25 -5.58
N LEU A 143 19.14 1.08 -4.60
CA LEU A 143 19.11 -0.09 -3.72
C LEU A 143 18.14 -1.18 -4.21
N VAL A 144 17.39 -0.90 -5.28
CA VAL A 144 16.34 -1.78 -5.80
C VAL A 144 16.56 -2.17 -7.27
N CYS A 145 17.12 -1.30 -8.13
CA CYS A 145 17.41 -1.67 -9.52
C CYS A 145 18.88 -2.05 -9.63
N CYS A 146 19.14 -3.25 -10.13
CA CYS A 146 20.48 -3.72 -10.46
C CYS A 146 21.08 -3.13 -11.75
N GLY A 147 20.50 -2.06 -12.32
CA GLY A 147 20.91 -1.48 -13.60
C GLY A 147 20.47 -2.27 -14.83
N ASN A 148 19.70 -3.35 -14.66
CA ASN A 148 19.12 -4.10 -15.76
C ASN A 148 17.70 -3.58 -16.04
N TYR A 149 17.42 -3.20 -17.29
CA TYR A 149 16.16 -2.59 -17.78
C TYR A 149 14.83 -3.24 -17.29
N ARG A 150 14.87 -4.45 -16.74
CA ARG A 150 13.72 -5.26 -16.33
C ARG A 150 13.01 -4.80 -15.05
N GLN A 151 13.68 -4.09 -14.13
CA GLN A 151 13.10 -3.75 -12.81
C GLN A 151 12.53 -2.33 -12.65
N ALA A 152 12.73 -1.46 -13.64
CA ALA A 152 12.44 -0.04 -13.50
C ALA A 152 10.96 0.33 -13.74
N LYS A 153 10.24 -0.47 -14.51
CA LYS A 153 8.99 -0.10 -15.18
C LYS A 153 7.82 -1.00 -14.81
N ASN A 154 7.63 -1.31 -13.52
CA ASN A 154 6.65 -2.32 -13.07
C ASN A 154 5.21 -2.14 -13.58
N TYR A 155 4.78 -0.90 -13.88
CA TYR A 155 3.48 -0.61 -14.49
C TYR A 155 3.56 0.08 -15.85
N MET A 156 4.75 0.37 -16.36
CA MET A 156 4.93 1.00 -17.67
C MET A 156 5.06 -0.08 -18.75
N PRO A 157 4.42 0.07 -19.93
CA PRO A 157 4.61 -0.85 -21.03
C PRO A 157 6.08 -0.89 -21.47
N LEU A 158 6.58 -2.07 -21.85
CA LEU A 158 7.97 -2.26 -22.29
C LEU A 158 8.31 -1.45 -23.55
N THR A 159 7.32 -1.25 -24.41
CA THR A 159 7.43 -0.51 -25.68
C THR A 159 7.46 1.01 -25.49
N VAL A 160 7.07 1.53 -24.32
CA VAL A 160 6.98 2.96 -24.07
C VAL A 160 8.32 3.53 -23.60
N LYS A 161 8.86 4.44 -24.42
CA LYS A 161 10.01 5.29 -24.09
C LYS A 161 9.50 6.69 -23.74
N LEU A 162 9.76 7.12 -22.50
CA LEU A 162 9.45 8.47 -22.05
C LEU A 162 10.49 9.43 -22.63
N ARG A 163 10.05 10.60 -23.10
CA ARG A 163 10.95 11.66 -23.59
C ARG A 163 10.94 12.82 -22.61
N MET A 164 11.69 12.68 -21.54
CA MET A 164 11.74 13.71 -20.50
C MET A 164 12.64 14.87 -20.93
N THR A 165 12.10 16.08 -20.89
CA THR A 165 12.90 17.31 -20.96
C THR A 165 13.61 17.55 -19.62
N GLU A 166 14.57 18.47 -19.58
CA GLU A 166 15.21 18.84 -18.31
C GLU A 166 14.21 19.42 -17.30
N GLY A 167 13.22 20.19 -17.78
CA GLY A 167 12.11 20.68 -16.95
C GLY A 167 11.29 19.54 -16.35
N ASP A 168 11.03 18.47 -17.10
CA ASP A 168 10.31 17.29 -16.59
C ASP A 168 11.08 16.55 -15.50
N LYS A 169 12.41 16.48 -15.64
CA LYS A 169 13.28 15.85 -14.62
C LYS A 169 13.23 16.63 -13.31
N VAL A 170 13.40 17.95 -13.37
CA VAL A 170 13.31 18.83 -12.19
C VAL A 170 11.93 18.73 -11.53
N LEU A 171 10.86 18.71 -12.33
CA LEU A 171 9.49 18.58 -11.82
C LEU A 171 9.27 17.23 -11.13
N LEU A 172 9.82 16.15 -11.69
CA LEU A 172 9.74 14.82 -11.10
C LEU A 172 10.51 14.73 -9.76
N LEU A 173 11.72 15.30 -9.69
CA LEU A 173 12.50 15.38 -8.44
C LEU A 173 11.69 16.10 -7.34
N LYS A 174 11.13 17.28 -7.67
CA LYS A 174 10.25 18.02 -6.75
C LYS A 174 9.06 17.19 -6.28
N CYS A 175 8.46 16.37 -7.14
CA CYS A 175 7.39 15.46 -6.72
C CYS A 175 7.92 14.40 -5.75
N MET A 176 9.10 13.83 -6.01
CA MET A 176 9.71 12.78 -5.20
C MET A 176 10.11 13.26 -3.80
N ASP A 177 10.41 14.55 -3.63
CA ASP A 177 10.67 15.17 -2.32
C ASP A 177 9.53 15.00 -1.32
N ILE A 178 8.29 14.82 -1.79
CA ILE A 178 7.15 14.48 -0.92
C ILE A 178 7.46 13.26 -0.04
N MET A 179 8.26 12.33 -0.53
CA MET A 179 8.62 11.09 0.16
C MET A 179 10.11 11.00 0.53
N LEU A 180 11.01 11.48 -0.34
CA LEU A 180 12.45 11.25 -0.20
C LEU A 180 13.22 12.47 0.34
N SER A 181 12.55 13.60 0.61
CA SER A 181 13.20 14.77 1.22
C SER A 181 13.66 14.48 2.66
N PRO A 182 14.69 15.17 3.16
CA PRO A 182 15.15 15.00 4.55
C PRO A 182 14.03 15.13 5.59
N ILE A 183 13.11 16.08 5.39
CA ILE A 183 11.96 16.31 6.27
C ILE A 183 10.97 15.14 6.23
N ALA A 184 10.70 14.59 5.03
CA ALA A 184 9.84 13.42 4.88
C ALA A 184 10.46 12.17 5.51
N LEU A 185 11.78 12.02 5.42
CA LEU A 185 12.54 10.93 6.03
C LEU A 185 12.47 10.99 7.57
N ASP A 186 12.58 12.17 8.18
CA ASP A 186 12.39 12.34 9.63
C ASP A 186 11.00 11.87 10.08
N LYS A 187 9.97 12.22 9.31
CA LYS A 187 8.58 11.83 9.59
C LYS A 187 8.27 10.36 9.28
N THR A 188 9.14 9.65 8.57
CA THR A 188 8.94 8.24 8.19
C THR A 188 9.99 7.29 8.79
N LYS A 189 10.84 7.78 9.69
CA LYS A 189 11.99 7.04 10.25
C LYS A 189 11.65 5.68 10.90
N LEU A 190 10.43 5.52 11.42
CA LEU A 190 9.99 4.27 12.06
C LEU A 190 9.33 3.27 11.10
N LEU A 191 9.17 3.62 9.83
CA LEU A 191 8.46 2.85 8.82
C LEU A 191 7.06 2.34 9.23
N THR A 192 6.39 3.06 10.14
CA THR A 192 5.08 2.70 10.66
C THR A 192 3.98 2.89 9.61
N SER A 193 2.88 2.14 9.78
CA SER A 193 1.72 2.24 8.89
C SER A 193 0.43 2.06 9.66
N THR A 194 -0.65 2.70 9.20
CA THR A 194 -1.98 2.60 9.81
C THR A 194 -2.76 1.36 9.33
N GLN A 195 -2.16 0.46 8.54
CA GLN A 195 -2.85 -0.72 7.96
C GLN A 195 -3.52 -1.60 9.02
N LYS A 196 -2.82 -1.83 10.14
CA LYS A 196 -3.33 -2.69 11.21
C LYS A 196 -4.59 -2.05 11.80
N CYS A 197 -4.55 -0.76 12.09
CA CYS A 197 -5.70 -0.01 12.58
C CYS A 197 -6.85 -0.02 11.57
N GLU A 198 -6.57 0.24 10.28
CA GLU A 198 -7.60 0.16 9.23
C GLU A 198 -8.22 -1.25 9.11
N ALA A 199 -7.42 -2.31 9.24
CA ALA A 199 -7.90 -3.69 9.16
C ALA A 199 -8.80 -4.05 10.35
N VAL A 200 -8.44 -3.58 11.54
CA VAL A 200 -9.26 -3.70 12.75
C VAL A 200 -10.57 -2.94 12.57
N ASN A 201 -10.53 -1.68 12.11
CA ASN A 201 -11.74 -0.88 11.86
C ASN A 201 -12.66 -1.51 10.82
N ARG A 202 -12.11 -2.06 9.71
CA ARG A 202 -12.88 -2.83 8.72
C ARG A 202 -13.53 -4.07 9.34
N SER A 203 -12.84 -4.73 10.26
CA SER A 203 -13.38 -5.90 10.97
C SER A 203 -14.54 -5.52 11.89
N TYR A 204 -14.47 -4.37 12.56
CA TYR A 204 -15.59 -3.84 13.36
C TYR A 204 -16.79 -3.47 12.48
N GLN A 205 -16.54 -2.84 11.33
CA GLN A 205 -17.61 -2.51 10.37
C GLN A 205 -18.27 -3.75 9.76
N ALA A 206 -17.54 -4.86 9.62
CA ALA A 206 -18.11 -6.11 9.14
C ALA A 206 -19.13 -6.72 10.12
N VAL A 207 -18.91 -6.55 11.43
CA VAL A 207 -19.86 -7.02 12.45
C VAL A 207 -20.92 -5.98 12.81
N ASN A 208 -20.63 -4.69 12.62
CA ASN A 208 -21.57 -3.59 12.83
C ASN A 208 -21.53 -2.64 11.61
N PRO A 209 -22.29 -2.96 10.56
CA PRO A 209 -22.36 -2.12 9.36
C PRO A 209 -22.95 -0.75 9.68
N LYS A 210 -22.48 0.30 8.99
CA LYS A 210 -22.93 1.69 9.21
C LYS A 210 -24.43 1.90 8.99
N MET A 211 -25.07 1.02 8.22
CA MET A 211 -26.49 1.10 7.86
C MET A 211 -27.41 0.41 8.87
N ILE A 212 -26.86 -0.27 9.89
CA ILE A 212 -27.64 -1.07 10.83
C ILE A 212 -27.27 -0.67 12.26
N THR A 213 -28.25 -0.19 13.01
CA THR A 213 -28.10 0.12 14.44
C THR A 213 -28.41 -1.13 15.26
N ASN A 214 -27.44 -1.56 16.06
CA ASN A 214 -27.50 -2.79 16.87
C ASN A 214 -27.46 -2.47 18.38
N PRO A 215 -28.37 -1.63 18.93
CA PRO A 215 -28.16 -1.02 20.25
C PRO A 215 -28.05 -2.05 21.38
N ARG A 216 -28.87 -3.10 21.34
CA ARG A 216 -28.91 -4.14 22.39
C ARG A 216 -27.66 -5.03 22.42
N ASN A 217 -26.98 -5.23 21.29
CA ASN A 217 -25.88 -6.19 21.18
C ASN A 217 -24.59 -5.59 20.58
N PHE A 218 -24.52 -4.27 20.40
CA PHE A 218 -23.38 -3.57 19.81
C PHE A 218 -22.07 -3.91 20.54
N ALA A 219 -22.06 -3.72 21.87
CA ALA A 219 -20.90 -4.00 22.71
C ALA A 219 -20.48 -5.47 22.59
N GLY A 220 -21.43 -6.40 22.71
CA GLY A 220 -21.16 -7.84 22.58
C GLY A 220 -20.58 -8.22 21.20
N ARG A 221 -21.06 -7.61 20.12
CA ARG A 221 -20.53 -7.83 18.76
C ARG A 221 -19.11 -7.29 18.60
N ILE A 222 -18.83 -6.09 19.13
CA ILE A 222 -17.48 -5.50 19.10
C ILE A 222 -16.51 -6.33 19.93
N HIS A 223 -16.80 -6.58 21.21
CA HIS A 223 -15.95 -7.41 22.08
C HIS A 223 -15.77 -8.82 21.52
N GLY A 224 -16.85 -9.39 20.98
CA GLY A 224 -16.82 -10.70 20.33
C GLY A 224 -15.87 -10.74 19.12
N GLN A 225 -15.78 -9.65 18.36
CA GLN A 225 -14.88 -9.50 17.23
C GLN A 225 -13.43 -9.21 17.67
N VAL A 226 -13.22 -8.38 18.70
CA VAL A 226 -11.90 -8.15 19.30
C VAL A 226 -11.30 -9.47 19.78
N PHE A 227 -12.09 -10.25 20.52
CA PHE A 227 -11.66 -11.57 21.00
C PHE A 227 -11.25 -12.50 19.85
N LYS A 228 -12.01 -12.47 18.74
CA LYS A 228 -11.72 -13.22 17.51
C LYS A 228 -10.44 -12.77 16.83
N LEU A 229 -10.17 -11.47 16.76
CA LEU A 229 -8.95 -10.93 16.16
C LEU A 229 -7.71 -11.31 16.97
N ASN A 230 -7.82 -11.35 18.30
CA ASN A 230 -6.71 -11.66 19.19
C ASN A 230 -6.41 -13.17 19.28
N ASN A 231 -7.43 -14.03 19.30
CA ASN A 231 -7.26 -15.48 19.54
C ASN A 231 -7.40 -16.35 18.27
N GLY A 232 -7.90 -15.78 17.17
CA GLY A 232 -8.29 -16.53 15.97
C GLY A 232 -9.68 -17.16 16.10
N TYR A 233 -10.20 -17.70 14.99
CA TYR A 233 -11.58 -18.17 14.91
C TYR A 233 -11.83 -19.39 15.80
N ALA A 234 -10.98 -20.42 15.73
CA ALA A 234 -11.23 -21.67 16.44
C ALA A 234 -11.21 -21.49 17.96
N VAL A 235 -10.14 -20.88 18.49
CA VAL A 235 -9.98 -20.64 19.93
C VAL A 235 -11.15 -19.80 20.45
N SER A 236 -11.55 -18.78 19.68
CA SER A 236 -12.65 -17.91 20.08
C SER A 236 -13.99 -18.61 20.17
N VAL A 237 -14.32 -19.46 19.19
CA VAL A 237 -15.56 -20.23 19.20
C VAL A 237 -15.56 -21.22 20.36
N LEU A 238 -14.47 -21.95 20.56
CA LEU A 238 -14.35 -22.98 21.61
C LEU A 238 -14.47 -22.39 23.02
N ILE A 239 -13.84 -21.25 23.28
CA ILE A 239 -13.95 -20.59 24.58
C ILE A 239 -15.38 -20.07 24.79
N LYS A 240 -15.97 -19.41 23.80
CA LYS A 240 -17.35 -18.91 23.90
C LYS A 240 -18.37 -20.03 24.14
N THR A 241 -18.28 -21.14 23.40
CA THR A 241 -19.19 -22.29 23.61
C THR A 241 -19.02 -22.88 25.00
N LYS A 242 -17.77 -23.04 25.48
CA LYS A 242 -17.50 -23.49 26.84
C LYS A 242 -18.11 -22.55 27.90
N SER A 243 -17.97 -21.23 27.72
CA SER A 243 -18.55 -20.23 28.63
C SER A 243 -20.07 -20.21 28.64
N LEU A 244 -20.73 -20.66 27.56
CA LEU A 244 -22.18 -20.83 27.47
C LEU A 244 -22.68 -22.17 28.02
N GLY A 245 -21.79 -22.98 28.62
CA GLY A 245 -22.14 -24.32 29.14
C GLY A 245 -22.24 -25.40 28.06
N ALA A 246 -21.99 -25.08 26.79
CA ALA A 246 -22.00 -26.04 25.70
C ALA A 246 -20.66 -26.80 25.64
N THR A 247 -20.68 -28.08 26.02
CA THR A 247 -19.51 -28.96 25.92
C THR A 247 -19.44 -29.58 24.53
N LEU A 248 -18.39 -29.23 23.77
CA LEU A 248 -18.12 -29.86 22.49
C LEU A 248 -17.24 -31.08 22.69
N THR A 249 -17.71 -32.26 22.26
CA THR A 249 -16.95 -33.51 22.36
C THR A 249 -15.65 -33.42 21.58
N LYS A 250 -14.52 -33.73 22.23
CA LYS A 250 -13.20 -33.78 21.60
C LYS A 250 -13.25 -34.70 20.37
N GLY A 251 -12.69 -34.26 19.25
CA GLY A 251 -12.65 -35.06 18.00
C GLY A 251 -13.95 -35.06 17.17
N SER A 252 -15.04 -34.46 17.66
CA SER A 252 -16.28 -34.32 16.91
C SER A 252 -16.08 -33.65 15.54
N SER A 253 -16.99 -33.94 14.62
CA SER A 253 -17.04 -33.30 13.30
C SER A 253 -17.06 -31.77 13.41
N VAL A 254 -17.77 -31.24 14.41
CA VAL A 254 -17.86 -29.80 14.71
C VAL A 254 -16.50 -29.21 15.08
N ILE A 255 -15.76 -29.83 16.01
CA ILE A 255 -14.41 -29.35 16.37
C ILE A 255 -13.46 -29.44 15.18
N ARG A 256 -13.53 -30.53 14.41
CA ARG A 256 -12.72 -30.69 13.18
C ARG A 256 -13.02 -29.58 12.18
N GLN A 257 -14.29 -29.25 11.96
CA GLN A 257 -14.70 -28.17 11.05
C GLN A 257 -14.25 -26.80 11.54
N ILE A 258 -14.42 -26.50 12.84
CA ILE A 258 -13.95 -25.24 13.44
C ILE A 258 -12.45 -25.06 13.25
N ARG A 259 -11.66 -26.10 13.51
CA ARG A 259 -10.20 -26.09 13.31
C ARG A 259 -9.82 -25.98 11.83
N LYS A 260 -10.55 -26.65 10.93
CA LYS A 260 -10.34 -26.55 9.48
C LYS A 260 -10.56 -25.12 8.99
N THR A 261 -11.66 -24.49 9.39
CA THR A 261 -11.96 -23.08 9.05
C THR A 261 -10.90 -22.14 9.60
N ASP A 262 -10.45 -22.34 10.84
CA ASP A 262 -9.37 -21.54 11.43
C ASP A 262 -8.05 -21.73 10.69
N ALA A 263 -7.68 -22.97 10.33
CA ALA A 263 -6.49 -23.26 9.54
C ALA A 263 -6.53 -22.63 8.13
N ILE A 264 -7.70 -22.61 7.48
CA ILE A 264 -7.91 -21.88 6.22
C ILE A 264 -7.70 -20.38 6.41
N SER A 265 -8.21 -19.82 7.51
CA SER A 265 -8.07 -18.39 7.83
C SER A 265 -6.64 -18.00 8.24
N LYS A 266 -5.91 -18.90 8.92
CA LYS A 266 -4.57 -18.68 9.48
C LYS A 266 -3.43 -19.09 8.56
N LYS A 267 -3.65 -19.88 7.52
CA LYS A 267 -2.60 -20.16 6.53
C LYS A 267 -2.45 -18.95 5.61
N PRO A 268 -1.40 -18.10 5.74
CA PRO A 268 -0.90 -17.39 4.59
C PRO A 268 -0.26 -18.48 3.75
N ASN A 269 -1.04 -19.14 2.91
CA ASN A 269 -0.46 -20.08 1.97
C ASN A 269 0.30 -19.20 0.98
N ASN A 270 1.56 -18.87 1.31
CA ASN A 270 2.38 -17.89 0.60
C ASN A 270 2.48 -18.28 -0.87
N ASP A 271 2.48 -19.57 -1.17
CA ASP A 271 2.42 -20.12 -2.51
C ASP A 271 1.07 -19.85 -3.16
N VAL A 272 -0.06 -20.05 -2.47
CA VAL A 272 -1.38 -19.67 -2.99
C VAL A 272 -1.53 -18.16 -3.11
N ILE A 273 -0.97 -17.36 -2.22
CA ILE A 273 -0.99 -15.89 -2.28
C ILE A 273 -0.11 -15.41 -3.43
N GLN A 274 1.09 -15.98 -3.60
CA GLN A 274 1.98 -15.71 -4.73
C GLN A 274 1.33 -16.17 -6.03
N LYS A 275 0.82 -17.40 -6.13
CA LYS A 275 0.05 -17.88 -7.29
C LYS A 275 -1.12 -16.95 -7.56
N ARG A 276 -1.95 -16.60 -6.59
CA ARG A 276 -3.05 -15.62 -6.76
C ARG A 276 -2.56 -14.23 -7.16
N LYS A 277 -1.38 -13.79 -6.73
CA LYS A 277 -0.77 -12.51 -7.14
C LYS A 277 -0.29 -12.59 -8.59
N ILE A 278 0.41 -13.66 -8.97
CA ILE A 278 0.89 -13.95 -10.32
C ILE A 278 -0.30 -14.12 -11.26
N THR A 279 -1.30 -14.93 -10.92
CA THR A 279 -2.53 -15.11 -11.68
C THR A 279 -3.31 -13.80 -11.79
N ARG A 280 -3.44 -13.00 -10.72
CA ARG A 280 -4.06 -11.68 -10.82
C ARG A 280 -3.26 -10.74 -11.71
N TYR A 281 -1.94 -10.75 -11.63
CA TYR A 281 -1.05 -9.96 -12.49
C TYR A 281 -1.18 -10.39 -13.95
N ALA A 282 -1.11 -11.67 -14.24
CA ALA A 282 -1.27 -12.25 -15.57
C ALA A 282 -2.67 -12.01 -16.15
N ALA A 283 -3.73 -12.19 -15.36
CA ALA A 283 -5.11 -11.88 -15.78
C ALA A 283 -5.32 -10.39 -15.99
N ARG A 284 -4.60 -9.54 -15.23
CA ARG A 284 -4.63 -8.10 -15.42
C ARG A 284 -3.88 -7.71 -16.70
N GLN A 285 -2.68 -8.27 -16.94
CA GLN A 285 -1.93 -8.13 -18.19
C GLN A 285 -2.73 -8.61 -19.40
N ARG A 286 -3.35 -9.80 -19.33
CA ARG A 286 -4.22 -10.32 -20.39
C ARG A 286 -5.40 -9.42 -20.67
N ARG A 287 -6.12 -8.95 -19.64
CA ARG A 287 -7.21 -7.98 -19.82
C ARG A 287 -6.71 -6.65 -20.41
N TYR A 288 -5.50 -6.23 -20.06
CA TYR A 288 -4.88 -5.04 -20.64
C TYR A 288 -4.51 -5.23 -22.11
N HIS A 289 -3.87 -6.34 -22.47
CA HIS A 289 -3.57 -6.66 -23.87
C HIS A 289 -4.84 -6.91 -24.68
N LEU A 290 -5.87 -7.50 -24.09
CA LEU A 290 -7.17 -7.68 -24.73
C LEU A 290 -7.86 -6.34 -24.96
N HIS A 291 -7.84 -5.43 -23.98
CA HIS A 291 -8.34 -4.06 -24.15
C HIS A 291 -7.56 -3.30 -25.23
N GLU A 292 -6.23 -3.45 -25.28
CA GLU A 292 -5.38 -2.90 -26.34
C GLU A 292 -5.73 -3.46 -27.72
N ARG A 293 -6.10 -4.75 -27.81
CA ARG A 293 -6.56 -5.42 -29.04
C ARG A 293 -8.01 -5.10 -29.43
N LEU A 294 -8.92 -4.91 -28.48
CA LEU A 294 -10.35 -4.63 -28.73
C LEU A 294 -10.59 -3.16 -29.08
N HIS A 295 -9.76 -2.25 -28.59
CA HIS A 295 -9.77 -0.84 -28.99
C HIS A 295 -8.80 -0.54 -30.15
N TYR A 296 -8.31 -1.59 -30.83
CA TYR A 296 -7.62 -1.49 -32.09
C TYR A 296 -8.66 -1.36 -33.22
N ASN A 297 -8.84 -0.15 -33.74
CA ASN A 297 -9.50 0.04 -35.03
C ASN A 297 -8.46 -0.15 -36.12
N LYS A 298 -8.67 -1.17 -36.96
CA LYS A 298 -7.89 -1.45 -38.17
C LYS A 298 -7.81 -0.16 -39.01
N GLY A 299 -6.60 0.40 -39.19
CA GLY A 299 -6.38 1.63 -39.97
C GLY A 299 -5.55 2.75 -39.32
N LEU A 300 -5.18 2.67 -38.04
CA LEU A 300 -4.24 3.62 -37.42
C LEU A 300 -2.80 3.11 -37.54
N THR A 301 -2.18 3.46 -38.67
CA THR A 301 -0.75 3.30 -39.03
C THR A 301 -0.25 1.86 -39.15
N ASP A 302 -0.74 1.14 -40.15
CA ASP A 302 -0.02 -0.02 -40.70
C ASP A 302 1.20 0.46 -41.50
N THR A 303 2.40 0.18 -41.01
CA THR A 303 3.46 -0.38 -41.87
C THR A 303 3.85 -1.73 -41.28
N LEU A 304 3.04 -2.73 -41.63
CA LEU A 304 3.34 -4.14 -41.42
C LEU A 304 4.61 -4.49 -42.20
N HIS A 305 5.76 -4.53 -41.54
CA HIS A 305 6.92 -5.28 -42.01
C HIS A 305 7.36 -6.26 -40.92
N GLY A 306 7.06 -7.54 -41.16
CA GLY A 306 7.84 -8.65 -40.62
C GLY A 306 7.44 -9.18 -39.24
N MET A 307 6.27 -9.80 -39.11
CA MET A 307 6.08 -10.88 -38.13
C MET A 307 5.40 -12.09 -38.78
N LYS A 308 6.17 -12.80 -39.61
CA LYS A 308 5.98 -14.24 -39.79
C LYS A 308 6.66 -14.92 -38.60
N GLY A 309 5.92 -15.72 -37.82
CA GLY A 309 6.55 -16.75 -36.98
C GLY A 309 6.22 -16.82 -35.49
N VAL A 310 5.09 -16.29 -35.00
CA VAL A 310 4.63 -16.66 -33.65
C VAL A 310 3.50 -17.68 -33.78
N GLY A 311 3.85 -18.95 -33.64
CA GLY A 311 2.90 -20.07 -33.62
C GLY A 311 1.84 -19.86 -32.54
N GLN A 312 0.58 -20.11 -32.92
CA GLN A 312 -0.54 -20.20 -32.01
C GLN A 312 -0.27 -21.34 -31.01
N LEU A 313 -0.01 -21.01 -29.75
CA LEU A 313 -0.14 -21.97 -28.67
C LEU A 313 -1.62 -22.02 -28.30
N GLN A 314 -2.22 -23.17 -28.60
CA GLN A 314 -3.64 -23.47 -28.52
C GLN A 314 -4.23 -23.26 -27.12
N ASP A 315 -5.48 -22.83 -27.13
CA ASP A 315 -6.37 -22.72 -25.99
C ASP A 315 -6.55 -24.09 -25.30
N HIS A 316 -6.16 -24.17 -24.03
CA HIS A 316 -6.71 -25.22 -23.17
C HIS A 316 -7.99 -24.72 -22.53
N ASN A 317 -9.10 -25.18 -23.12
CA ASN A 317 -10.42 -25.24 -22.52
C ASN A 317 -10.34 -25.90 -21.14
N TYR A 318 -10.98 -25.29 -20.14
CA TYR A 318 -11.41 -26.00 -18.95
C TYR A 318 -12.88 -25.70 -18.69
N VAL A 319 -13.66 -26.78 -18.82
CA VAL A 319 -14.99 -27.02 -18.24
C VAL A 319 -14.90 -26.92 -16.71
#